data_AF-A0A1Z8NB32-F1
#
_entry.id   AF-A0A1Z8NB32-F1
#
_cell.length_a   1.000
_cell.length_b   1.000
_cell.length_c   1.000
_cell.angle_alpha   90.00
_cell.angle_beta   90.00
_cell.angle_gamma   90.00
#
_symmetry.space_group_name_H-M   'P 1'
#
loop_
_entity.id
_entity.type
_entity.pdbx_description
1 polymer ?
#
loop_
_entity_poly.entity_id
_entity_poly.type
_entity_poly.pdbx_seq_one_letter_code
_entity_poly.pdbx_strand_id
1 'polypeptide(L)'
;MQAIDWLWIIHPFLAVTLIYPLIGVVARLGLQTRQRRVEQAKLPPSTGRDHSDLGQWLAAAVVVIVLIALAVVIGSKGLGSDGGRGATALTPLLLAWLGSISALIALMRVRGAALRLSFSLITWLGLLSLGAQPEVFRLSDNPLQPAFWQSHYWGGVMVCGLMIFNLAARPEILNHRRWRRVHIAANVLAAILFICQGLSGTRDLLEIPLSWQQPFLSQCNWSEATCADQPR
;
A
#
# COMPACT_ATOMS: atom_id res chain seq x y z
N MET A 1 18.62 16.43 -9.84
CA MET A 1 17.65 15.81 -8.91
C MET A 1 17.85 16.42 -7.54
N GLN A 2 16.78 16.88 -6.92
CA GLN A 2 16.77 17.44 -5.58
C GLN A 2 16.48 16.35 -4.53
N ALA A 3 16.68 16.65 -3.25
CA ALA A 3 16.38 15.72 -2.15
C ALA A 3 14.91 15.23 -2.17
N ILE A 4 13.99 16.10 -2.61
CA ILE A 4 12.57 15.77 -2.74
C ILE A 4 12.35 14.63 -3.75
N ASP A 5 13.01 14.66 -4.92
CA ASP A 5 12.88 13.63 -5.95
C ASP A 5 13.29 12.24 -5.42
N TRP A 6 14.31 12.19 -4.55
CA TRP A 6 14.73 10.95 -3.88
C TRP A 6 13.68 10.42 -2.91
N LEU A 7 13.01 11.30 -2.16
CA LEU A 7 11.93 10.90 -1.24
C LEU A 7 10.77 10.25 -1.99
N TRP A 8 10.41 10.77 -3.17
CA TRP A 8 9.34 10.24 -4.01
C TRP A 8 9.59 8.79 -4.46
N ILE A 9 10.86 8.42 -4.69
CA ILE A 9 11.22 7.07 -5.14
C ILE A 9 11.56 6.09 -3.99
N ILE A 10 11.50 6.51 -2.72
CA ILE A 10 11.75 5.60 -1.58
C ILE A 10 10.75 4.45 -1.58
N HIS A 11 9.46 4.74 -1.76
CA HIS A 11 8.44 3.70 -1.70
C HIS A 11 8.52 2.67 -2.85
N PRO A 12 8.76 3.02 -4.13
CA PRO A 12 8.95 2.01 -5.18
C PRO A 12 10.26 1.26 -4.99
N PHE A 13 11.33 1.91 -4.51
CA PHE A 13 12.57 1.22 -4.16
C PHE A 13 12.34 0.14 -3.10
N LEU A 14 11.62 0.46 -2.01
CA LEU A 14 11.27 -0.51 -0.97
C LEU A 14 10.33 -1.59 -1.48
N ALA A 15 9.38 -1.27 -2.36
CA ALA A 15 8.52 -2.27 -2.99
C ALA A 15 9.33 -3.30 -3.78
N VAL A 16 10.28 -2.85 -4.61
CA VAL A 16 11.12 -3.74 -5.44
C VAL A 16 12.09 -4.56 -4.60
N THR A 17 12.76 -3.94 -3.62
CA THR A 17 13.85 -4.58 -2.86
C THR A 17 13.35 -5.44 -1.70
N LEU A 18 12.19 -5.12 -1.12
CA LEU A 18 11.65 -5.82 0.05
C LEU A 18 10.35 -6.56 -0.27
N ILE A 19 9.34 -5.88 -0.80
CA ILE A 19 7.98 -6.45 -0.92
C ILE A 19 7.92 -7.54 -1.98
N TYR A 20 8.41 -7.30 -3.20
CA TYR A 20 8.31 -8.27 -4.28
C TYR A 20 9.03 -9.60 -3.99
N PRO A 21 10.28 -9.60 -3.47
CA PRO A 21 10.91 -10.84 -3.02
C PRO A 21 10.11 -11.56 -1.93
N LEU A 22 9.59 -10.80 -0.96
CA LEU A 22 8.83 -11.36 0.16
C LEU A 22 7.49 -11.98 -0.30
N ILE A 23 6.79 -11.36 -1.26
CA ILE A 23 5.62 -11.97 -1.92
C ILE A 23 5.99 -13.32 -2.52
N GLY A 24 7.08 -13.40 -3.28
CA GLY A 24 7.54 -14.63 -3.92
C GLY A 24 7.84 -15.74 -2.90
N VAL A 25 8.54 -15.42 -1.81
CA VAL A 25 8.84 -16.36 -0.72
C VAL A 25 7.57 -16.84 -0.02
N VAL A 26 6.67 -15.93 0.35
CA VAL A 26 5.41 -16.26 1.04
C VAL A 26 4.50 -17.10 0.15
N ALA A 27 4.40 -16.78 -1.14
CA ALA A 27 3.62 -17.56 -2.11
C ALA A 27 4.17 -18.97 -2.29
N ARG A 28 5.50 -19.12 -2.44
CA ARG A 28 6.17 -20.43 -2.50
C ARG A 28 5.90 -21.25 -1.24
N LEU A 29 6.04 -20.66 -0.05
CA LEU A 29 5.75 -21.34 1.21
C LEU A 29 4.27 -21.71 1.35
N GLY A 30 3.36 -20.90 0.80
CA GLY A 30 1.93 -21.21 0.74
C GLY A 30 1.64 -22.45 -0.12
N LEU A 31 2.27 -22.55 -1.30
CA LEU A 31 2.20 -23.73 -2.16
C LEU A 31 2.77 -24.96 -1.48
N GLN A 32 3.95 -24.85 -0.87
CA GLN A 32 4.59 -25.93 -0.12
C GLN A 32 3.73 -26.39 1.07
N THR A 33 3.07 -25.45 1.76
CA THR A 33 2.11 -25.76 2.83
C THR A 33 0.94 -26.58 2.31
N ARG A 34 0.44 -26.28 1.11
CA ARG A 34 -0.61 -27.06 0.45
C ARG A 34 -0.09 -28.44 0.03
N GLN A 35 1.05 -28.54 -0.63
CA GLN A 35 1.67 -29.80 -1.06
C GLN A 35 1.88 -30.75 0.12
N ARG A 36 2.37 -30.24 1.25
CA ARG A 36 2.50 -31.03 2.48
C ARG A 36 1.16 -31.56 2.99
N ARG A 37 0.10 -30.73 2.99
CA ARG A 37 -1.21 -31.07 3.58
C ARG A 37 -2.08 -31.96 2.70
N VAL A 38 -2.03 -31.75 1.38
CA VAL A 38 -2.92 -32.39 0.41
C VAL A 38 -2.20 -33.51 -0.33
N GLU A 39 -0.99 -33.25 -0.81
CA GLU A 39 -0.20 -34.19 -1.61
C GLU A 39 0.74 -35.03 -0.72
N GLN A 40 0.74 -34.82 0.59
CA GLN A 40 1.59 -35.53 1.58
C GLN A 40 3.10 -35.44 1.25
N ALA A 41 3.52 -34.34 0.63
CA ALA A 41 4.93 -34.12 0.29
C ALA A 41 5.82 -34.09 1.54
N LYS A 42 7.00 -34.73 1.44
CA LYS A 42 8.02 -34.81 2.52
C LYS A 42 8.77 -33.48 2.69
N LEU A 43 8.06 -32.47 3.20
CA LEU A 43 8.61 -31.15 3.53
C LEU A 43 8.87 -31.01 5.05
N PRO A 44 9.55 -29.97 5.52
CA PRO A 44 9.68 -29.72 6.95
C PRO A 44 8.31 -29.50 7.63
N PRO A 45 8.14 -29.88 8.92
CA PRO A 45 6.92 -29.57 9.67
C PRO A 45 6.73 -28.07 9.92
N SER A 46 7.80 -27.27 9.83
CA SER A 46 7.77 -25.82 10.02
C SER A 46 7.14 -25.05 8.86
N THR A 47 7.05 -25.60 7.65
CA THR A 47 6.67 -24.88 6.42
C THR A 47 5.40 -24.03 6.56
N GLY A 48 4.37 -24.56 7.23
CA GLY A 48 3.12 -23.82 7.46
C GLY A 48 3.25 -22.69 8.48
N ARG A 49 4.12 -22.83 9.48
CA ARG A 49 4.47 -21.76 10.43
C ARG A 49 5.29 -20.69 9.73
N ASP A 50 6.31 -21.09 8.97
CA ASP A 50 7.20 -20.18 8.22
C ASP A 50 6.39 -19.33 7.23
N HIS A 51 5.44 -19.93 6.49
CA HIS A 51 4.48 -19.20 5.65
C HIS A 51 3.69 -18.16 6.45
N SER A 52 3.16 -18.56 7.61
CA SER A 52 2.31 -17.71 8.42
C SER A 52 3.06 -16.56 9.07
N ASP A 53 4.32 -16.77 9.49
CA ASP A 53 5.13 -15.76 10.15
C ASP A 53 5.66 -14.75 9.13
N LEU A 54 6.18 -15.21 7.98
CA LEU A 54 6.58 -14.30 6.90
C LEU A 54 5.37 -13.59 6.28
N GLY A 55 4.21 -14.24 6.19
CA GLY A 55 2.97 -13.60 5.73
C GLY A 55 2.52 -12.45 6.65
N GLN A 56 2.70 -12.58 7.96
CA GLN A 56 2.45 -11.49 8.91
C GLN A 56 3.40 -10.31 8.68
N TRP A 57 4.69 -10.57 8.46
CA TRP A 57 5.66 -9.52 8.16
C TRP A 57 5.41 -8.86 6.80
N LEU A 58 5.02 -9.63 5.79
CA LEU A 58 4.61 -9.08 4.49
C LEU A 58 3.44 -8.11 4.65
N ALA A 59 2.38 -8.52 5.36
CA ALA A 59 1.23 -7.67 5.58
C ALA A 59 1.59 -6.36 6.29
N ALA A 60 2.41 -6.43 7.34
CA ALA A 60 2.88 -5.24 8.05
C ALA A 60 3.77 -4.35 7.18
N ALA A 61 4.72 -4.92 6.44
CA ALA A 61 5.64 -4.19 5.57
C ALA A 61 4.91 -3.41 4.47
N VAL A 62 3.89 -4.03 3.85
CA VAL A 62 3.07 -3.37 2.82
C VAL A 62 2.36 -2.14 3.41
N VAL A 63 1.74 -2.27 4.59
CA VAL A 63 1.07 -1.13 5.25
C VAL A 63 2.06 -0.02 5.61
N VAL A 64 3.25 -0.38 6.13
CA VAL A 64 4.29 0.59 6.48
C VAL A 64 4.80 1.34 5.26
N ILE A 65 5.02 0.67 4.13
CA ILE A 65 5.47 1.33 2.90
C ILE A 65 4.40 2.31 2.37
N VAL A 66 3.12 1.95 2.44
CA VAL A 66 2.03 2.87 2.08
C VAL A 66 2.00 4.07 3.02
N LEU A 67 2.20 3.88 4.33
CA LEU A 67 2.30 4.99 5.29
C LEU A 67 3.49 5.91 5.01
N ILE A 68 4.62 5.37 4.55
CA ILE A 68 5.77 6.16 4.08
C ILE A 68 5.40 6.96 2.83
N ALA A 69 4.78 6.31 1.83
CA ALA A 69 4.36 6.97 0.60
C ALA A 69 3.39 8.13 0.88
N LEU A 70 2.39 7.90 1.74
CA LEU A 70 1.43 8.92 2.19
C LEU A 70 2.12 10.08 2.92
N ALA A 71 3.07 9.79 3.80
CA ALA A 71 3.83 10.85 4.49
C ALA A 71 4.64 11.70 3.51
N VAL A 72 5.30 11.08 2.53
CA VAL A 72 6.08 11.80 1.51
C VAL A 72 5.18 12.69 0.65
N VAL A 73 4.07 12.17 0.12
CA VAL A 73 3.20 12.96 -0.78
C VAL A 73 2.50 14.11 -0.04
N ILE A 74 1.99 13.87 1.17
CA ILE A 74 1.34 14.90 1.98
C ILE A 74 2.36 15.95 2.43
N GLY A 75 3.53 15.52 2.91
CA GLY A 75 4.57 16.43 3.39
C GLY A 75 5.14 17.31 2.27
N SER A 76 5.48 16.70 1.14
CA SER A 76 6.11 17.42 0.01
C SER A 76 5.19 18.45 -0.63
N LYS A 77 3.91 18.12 -0.83
CA LYS A 77 2.93 19.03 -1.46
C LYS A 77 2.25 19.98 -0.47
N GLY A 78 2.01 19.52 0.75
CA GLY A 78 1.31 20.28 1.79
C GLY A 78 2.14 21.42 2.39
N LEU A 79 3.47 21.27 2.45
CA LEU A 79 4.39 22.28 3.00
C LEU A 79 5.09 23.13 1.92
N GLY A 80 5.19 22.63 0.68
CA GLY A 80 6.06 23.20 -0.36
C GLY A 80 5.38 23.99 -1.48
N SER A 81 4.05 24.19 -1.43
CA SER A 81 3.30 24.92 -2.46
C SER A 81 2.88 26.31 -1.99
N ASP A 82 2.81 27.29 -2.91
CA ASP A 82 2.16 28.58 -2.66
C ASP A 82 0.67 28.31 -2.35
N GLY A 83 0.26 28.54 -1.09
CA GLY A 83 -1.05 28.14 -0.56
C GLY A 83 -1.04 26.83 0.26
N GLY A 84 0.13 26.31 0.60
CA GLY A 84 0.32 25.15 1.46
C GLY A 84 -0.35 25.26 2.83
N ARG A 85 -0.61 24.11 3.44
CA ARG A 85 -1.28 24.01 4.74
C ARG A 85 -0.41 24.62 5.84
N GLY A 86 -1.01 25.47 6.67
CA GLY A 86 -0.36 25.96 7.89
C GLY A 86 0.04 24.82 8.82
N ALA A 87 1.11 25.01 9.61
CA ALA A 87 1.69 23.95 10.46
C ALA A 87 0.67 23.27 11.41
N THR A 88 -0.36 24.00 11.86
CA THR A 88 -1.44 23.48 12.72
C THR A 88 -2.34 22.48 12.00
N ALA A 89 -2.49 22.56 10.67
CA ALA A 89 -3.26 21.61 9.89
C ALA A 89 -2.55 20.26 9.71
N LEU A 90 -1.24 20.18 10.00
CA LEU A 90 -0.47 18.92 9.96
C LEU A 90 -0.61 18.09 11.23
N THR A 91 -0.97 18.70 12.36
CA THR A 91 -1.15 18.01 13.64
C THR A 91 -2.13 16.83 13.56
N PRO A 92 -3.37 16.98 13.04
CA PRO A 92 -4.29 15.85 12.92
C PRO A 92 -3.78 14.75 11.96
N LEU A 93 -3.02 15.11 10.92
CA LEU A 93 -2.44 14.14 9.99
C LEU A 93 -1.32 13.33 10.64
N LEU A 94 -0.46 13.99 11.43
CA LEU A 94 0.57 13.31 12.21
C LEU A 94 -0.05 12.37 13.25
N LEU A 95 -1.12 12.79 13.92
CA LEU A 95 -1.86 11.94 14.86
C LEU A 95 -2.50 10.74 14.15
N ALA A 96 -3.11 10.92 12.98
CA ALA A 96 -3.66 9.82 12.20
C ALA A 96 -2.57 8.84 11.75
N TRP A 97 -1.39 9.35 11.36
CA TRP A 97 -0.24 8.54 10.98
C TRP A 97 0.32 7.72 12.15
N LEU A 98 0.58 8.37 13.30
CA LEU A 98 1.06 7.71 14.52
C LEU A 98 0.03 6.72 15.06
N GLY A 99 -1.25 7.07 15.00
CA GLY A 99 -2.37 6.20 15.38
C GLY A 99 -2.44 4.96 14.52
N SER A 100 -2.25 5.08 13.20
CA SER A 100 -2.22 3.96 12.26
C SER A 100 -1.07 3.00 12.55
N ILE A 101 0.14 3.51 12.77
CA ILE A 101 1.31 2.71 13.16
C ILE A 101 1.07 2.00 14.49
N SER A 102 0.57 2.73 15.49
CA SER A 102 0.30 2.18 16.82
C SER A 102 -0.76 1.08 16.77
N ALA A 103 -1.82 1.28 15.98
CA ALA A 103 -2.87 0.29 15.76
C ALA A 103 -2.33 -0.96 15.04
N LEU A 104 -1.47 -0.81 14.03
CA LEU A 104 -0.83 -1.94 13.36
C LEU A 104 0.05 -2.75 14.34
N ILE A 105 0.86 -2.07 15.15
CA ILE A 105 1.70 -2.72 16.17
C ILE A 105 0.83 -3.45 17.20
N ALA A 106 -0.26 -2.83 17.64
CA ALA A 106 -1.22 -3.46 18.57
C ALA A 106 -1.89 -4.69 17.94
N LEU A 107 -2.31 -4.60 16.68
CA LEU A 107 -2.87 -5.70 15.91
C LEU A 107 -1.94 -6.92 15.85
N MET A 108 -0.63 -6.69 15.71
CA MET A 108 0.38 -7.76 15.67
C MET A 108 0.58 -8.47 17.02
N ARG A 109 0.14 -7.88 18.13
CA ARG A 109 0.36 -8.40 19.50
C ARG A 109 -0.89 -8.97 20.15
N VAL A 110 -2.06 -8.46 19.79
CA VAL A 110 -3.30 -8.79 20.48
C VAL A 110 -3.86 -10.16 20.05
N ARG A 111 -4.50 -10.87 21.00
CA ARG A 111 -5.08 -12.21 20.76
C ARG A 111 -6.60 -12.20 20.58
N GLY A 112 -7.30 -11.33 21.31
CA GLY A 112 -8.77 -11.25 21.31
C GLY A 112 -9.34 -10.86 19.95
N ALA A 113 -10.38 -11.58 19.48
CA ALA A 113 -10.97 -11.37 18.15
C ALA A 113 -11.53 -9.95 17.96
N ALA A 114 -12.27 -9.45 18.96
CA ALA A 114 -12.82 -8.09 18.92
C ALA A 114 -11.71 -7.03 18.79
N LEU A 115 -10.64 -7.16 19.57
CA LEU A 115 -9.51 -6.22 19.52
C LEU A 115 -8.75 -6.31 18.20
N ARG A 116 -8.53 -7.51 17.65
CA ARG A 116 -7.94 -7.68 16.31
C ARG A 116 -8.78 -6.96 15.26
N LEU A 117 -10.10 -7.16 15.29
CA LEU A 117 -11.02 -6.46 14.39
C LEU A 117 -10.91 -4.94 14.56
N SER A 118 -10.99 -4.43 15.79
CA SER A 118 -10.89 -3.00 16.07
C SER A 118 -9.60 -2.38 15.57
N PHE A 119 -8.43 -2.95 15.92
CA PHE A 119 -7.15 -2.42 15.46
C PHE A 119 -6.96 -2.55 13.95
N SER A 120 -7.51 -3.60 13.33
CA SER A 120 -7.50 -3.76 11.88
C SER A 120 -8.30 -2.65 11.18
N LEU A 121 -9.49 -2.34 11.70
CA LEU A 121 -10.34 -1.25 11.19
C LEU A 121 -9.70 0.11 11.42
N ILE A 122 -9.15 0.37 12.62
CA ILE A 122 -8.46 1.63 12.91
C ILE A 122 -7.27 1.82 11.97
N THR A 123 -6.46 0.78 11.74
CA THR A 123 -5.32 0.84 10.82
C THR A 123 -5.80 1.17 9.40
N TRP A 124 -6.84 0.48 8.92
CA TRP A 124 -7.34 0.68 7.56
C TRP A 124 -8.03 2.04 7.37
N LEU A 125 -8.84 2.48 8.34
CA LEU A 125 -9.44 3.81 8.35
C LEU A 125 -8.39 4.92 8.42
N GLY A 126 -7.28 4.69 9.13
CA GLY A 126 -6.14 5.60 9.13
C GLY A 126 -5.53 5.78 7.74
N LEU A 127 -5.32 4.69 6.99
CA LEU A 127 -4.86 4.74 5.59
C LEU A 127 -5.85 5.46 4.68
N LEU A 128 -7.16 5.21 4.84
CA LEU A 128 -8.20 5.90 4.09
C LEU A 128 -8.22 7.40 4.39
N SER A 129 -8.10 7.77 5.67
CA SER A 129 -8.16 9.17 6.12
C SER A 129 -6.95 9.99 5.67
N LEU A 130 -5.76 9.40 5.75
CA LEU A 130 -4.52 9.99 5.23
C LEU A 130 -4.53 10.04 3.70
N GLY A 131 -5.11 9.04 3.06
CA GLY A 131 -5.17 8.98 1.62
C GLY A 131 -6.25 9.86 0.98
N ALA A 132 -7.28 10.25 1.73
CA ALA A 132 -8.31 11.20 1.32
C ALA A 132 -7.81 12.66 1.27
N GLN A 133 -6.56 12.91 1.65
CA GLN A 133 -5.98 14.25 1.62
C GLN A 133 -5.79 14.75 0.17
N PRO A 134 -6.07 16.03 -0.13
CA PRO A 134 -6.07 16.55 -1.50
C PRO A 134 -4.70 16.43 -2.21
N GLU A 135 -3.61 16.32 -1.48
CA GLU A 135 -2.26 16.17 -1.99
C GLU A 135 -2.03 14.80 -2.68
N VAL A 136 -2.80 13.79 -2.29
CA VAL A 136 -2.68 12.42 -2.78
C VAL A 136 -3.32 12.32 -4.17
N PHE A 137 -2.53 11.89 -5.15
CA PHE A 137 -3.01 11.68 -6.52
C PHE A 137 -3.85 10.41 -6.59
N ARG A 138 -5.16 10.56 -6.88
CA ARG A 138 -6.12 9.44 -6.90
C ARG A 138 -6.73 9.16 -8.27
N LEU A 139 -6.47 9.99 -9.27
CA LEU A 139 -7.13 10.04 -10.59
C LEU A 139 -8.65 10.27 -10.53
N SER A 140 -9.40 9.46 -9.80
CA SER A 140 -10.83 9.65 -9.53
C SER A 140 -11.22 9.02 -8.20
N ASP A 141 -12.18 9.65 -7.52
CA ASP A 141 -12.80 9.15 -6.29
C ASP A 141 -14.17 8.49 -6.57
N ASN A 142 -14.60 8.42 -7.84
CA ASN A 142 -15.87 7.80 -8.23
C ASN A 142 -15.65 6.34 -8.68
N PRO A 143 -16.13 5.33 -7.93
CA PRO A 143 -15.93 3.91 -8.25
C PRO A 143 -16.62 3.46 -9.55
N LEU A 144 -17.53 4.27 -10.11
CA LEU A 144 -18.19 4.00 -11.39
C LEU A 144 -17.33 4.42 -12.60
N GLN A 145 -16.22 5.12 -12.38
CA GLN A 145 -15.33 5.58 -13.44
C GLN A 145 -14.11 4.66 -13.60
N PRO A 146 -13.63 4.41 -14.83
CA PRO A 146 -12.42 3.60 -15.06
C PRO A 146 -11.17 4.15 -14.35
N ALA A 147 -11.06 5.48 -14.24
CA ALA A 147 -9.94 6.17 -13.59
C ALA A 147 -9.75 5.76 -12.11
N PHE A 148 -10.85 5.44 -11.41
CA PHE A 148 -10.78 4.94 -10.03
C PHE A 148 -10.03 3.60 -9.95
N TRP A 149 -10.33 2.69 -10.88
CA TRP A 149 -9.71 1.35 -10.93
C TRP A 149 -8.29 1.36 -11.48
N GLN A 150 -7.90 2.44 -12.17
CA GLN A 150 -6.52 2.70 -12.60
C GLN A 150 -5.70 3.43 -11.54
N SER A 151 -6.31 3.82 -10.42
CA SER A 151 -5.65 4.56 -9.36
C SER A 151 -4.63 3.73 -8.62
N HIS A 152 -3.38 4.21 -8.58
CA HIS A 152 -2.36 3.60 -7.75
C HIS A 152 -2.77 3.65 -6.27
N TYR A 153 -3.29 4.78 -5.80
CA TYR A 153 -3.78 4.93 -4.43
C TYR A 153 -4.88 3.93 -4.05
N TRP A 154 -5.99 3.87 -4.81
CA TRP A 154 -7.12 3.01 -4.44
C TRP A 154 -6.76 1.53 -4.48
N GLY A 155 -5.99 1.11 -5.49
CA GLY A 155 -5.48 -0.25 -5.55
C GLY A 155 -4.54 -0.57 -4.37
N GLY A 156 -3.67 0.36 -3.99
CA GLY A 156 -2.75 0.19 -2.86
C GLY A 156 -3.48 0.05 -1.52
N VAL A 157 -4.47 0.90 -1.27
CA VAL A 157 -5.30 0.83 -0.06
C VAL A 157 -6.17 -0.44 -0.03
N MET A 158 -6.65 -0.90 -1.17
CA MET A 158 -7.37 -2.17 -1.27
C MET A 158 -6.46 -3.37 -0.94
N VAL A 159 -5.21 -3.38 -1.44
CA VAL A 159 -4.20 -4.37 -1.06
C VAL A 159 -3.93 -4.33 0.44
N CYS A 160 -3.71 -3.15 1.02
CA CYS A 160 -3.53 -3.00 2.46
C CYS A 160 -4.73 -3.57 3.25
N GLY A 161 -5.96 -3.31 2.81
CA GLY A 161 -7.17 -3.87 3.42
C GLY A 161 -7.15 -5.41 3.43
N LEU A 162 -6.80 -6.04 2.31
CA LEU A 162 -6.68 -7.50 2.21
C LEU A 162 -5.56 -8.07 3.09
N MET A 163 -4.42 -7.37 3.18
CA MET A 163 -3.28 -7.74 4.04
C MET A 163 -3.64 -7.64 5.52
N ILE A 164 -4.26 -6.53 5.92
CA ILE A 164 -4.74 -6.28 7.27
C ILE A 164 -5.81 -7.31 7.65
N PHE A 165 -6.73 -7.64 6.75
CA PHE A 165 -7.71 -8.71 6.93
C PHE A 165 -7.04 -10.06 7.20
N ASN A 166 -6.05 -10.45 6.38
CA ASN A 166 -5.32 -11.71 6.56
C ASN A 166 -4.57 -11.76 7.90
N LEU A 167 -3.96 -10.64 8.31
CA LEU A 167 -3.30 -10.52 9.61
C LEU A 167 -4.31 -10.64 10.76
N ALA A 168 -5.42 -9.92 10.65
CA ALA A 168 -6.47 -9.90 11.65
C ALA A 168 -7.18 -11.25 11.77
N ALA A 169 -7.40 -12.01 10.69
CA ALA A 169 -8.13 -13.27 10.68
C ALA A 169 -7.24 -14.52 10.85
N ARG A 170 -5.95 -14.35 11.18
CA ARG A 170 -4.96 -15.44 11.22
C ARG A 170 -5.42 -16.67 12.05
N PRO A 171 -5.90 -16.53 13.31
CA PRO A 171 -6.44 -17.66 14.08
C PRO A 171 -7.58 -18.41 13.39
N GLU A 172 -8.52 -17.68 12.80
CA GLU A 172 -9.69 -18.24 12.12
C GLU A 172 -9.28 -19.01 10.85
N ILE A 173 -8.31 -18.49 10.10
CA ILE A 173 -7.72 -19.14 8.92
C ILE A 173 -7.09 -20.48 9.31
N LEU A 174 -6.36 -20.55 10.43
CA LEU A 174 -5.72 -21.80 10.86
C LEU A 174 -6.77 -22.85 11.28
N ASN A 175 -7.80 -22.43 12.01
CA ASN A 175 -8.75 -23.33 12.64
C ASN A 175 -9.87 -23.79 11.69
N HIS A 176 -10.33 -22.95 10.75
CA HIS A 176 -11.52 -23.23 9.95
C HIS A 176 -11.24 -23.32 8.45
N ARG A 177 -11.76 -24.37 7.80
CA ARG A 177 -11.60 -24.57 6.35
C ARG A 177 -12.24 -23.46 5.51
N ARG A 178 -13.38 -22.89 5.95
CA ARG A 178 -14.06 -21.79 5.24
C ARG A 178 -13.16 -20.56 5.16
N TRP A 179 -12.54 -20.18 6.28
CA TRP A 179 -11.59 -19.06 6.35
C TRP A 179 -10.33 -19.27 5.53
N ARG A 180 -9.84 -20.51 5.37
CA ARG A 180 -8.75 -20.81 4.42
C ARG A 180 -9.13 -20.52 2.97
N ARG A 181 -10.37 -20.82 2.57
CA ARG A 181 -10.84 -20.51 1.20
C ARG A 181 -10.94 -19.00 0.99
N VAL A 182 -11.47 -18.28 1.98
CA VAL A 182 -11.54 -16.81 1.95
C VAL A 182 -10.13 -16.22 1.86
N HIS A 183 -9.19 -16.72 2.67
CA HIS A 183 -7.78 -16.32 2.60
C HIS A 183 -7.16 -16.56 1.22
N ILE A 184 -7.38 -17.72 0.60
CA ILE A 184 -6.87 -17.99 -0.75
C ILE A 184 -7.48 -17.01 -1.76
N ALA A 185 -8.79 -16.80 -1.73
CA ALA A 185 -9.46 -15.86 -2.63
C ALA A 185 -8.95 -14.42 -2.44
N ALA A 186 -8.80 -13.97 -1.19
CA ALA A 186 -8.23 -12.68 -0.84
C ALA A 186 -6.79 -12.51 -1.34
N ASN A 187 -5.95 -13.55 -1.27
CA ASN A 187 -4.58 -13.47 -1.76
C ASN A 187 -4.47 -13.56 -3.28
N VAL A 188 -5.37 -14.27 -3.97
CA VAL A 188 -5.44 -14.22 -5.43
C VAL A 188 -5.79 -12.82 -5.89
N LEU A 189 -6.78 -12.20 -5.26
CA LEU A 189 -7.14 -10.80 -5.51
C LEU A 189 -5.98 -9.85 -5.19
N ALA A 190 -5.31 -10.03 -4.05
CA ALA A 190 -4.15 -9.22 -3.69
C ALA A 190 -3.00 -9.38 -4.69
N ALA A 191 -2.75 -10.58 -5.20
CA ALA A 191 -1.71 -10.82 -6.21
C ALA A 191 -2.02 -10.08 -7.52
N ILE A 192 -3.27 -10.12 -7.98
CA ILE A 192 -3.72 -9.35 -9.15
C ILE A 192 -3.51 -7.85 -8.90
N LEU A 193 -3.93 -7.36 -7.73
CA LEU A 193 -3.76 -5.96 -7.38
C LEU A 193 -2.27 -5.57 -7.30
N PHE A 194 -1.38 -6.40 -6.74
CA PHE A 194 0.06 -6.12 -6.74
C PHE A 194 0.65 -5.98 -8.15
N ILE A 195 0.19 -6.80 -9.10
CA ILE A 195 0.59 -6.68 -10.51
C ILE A 195 0.09 -5.34 -11.07
N CYS A 196 -1.19 -5.02 -10.85
CA CYS A 196 -1.77 -3.73 -11.25
C CYS A 196 -1.04 -2.54 -10.62
N GLN A 197 -0.58 -2.66 -9.37
CA GLN A 197 0.18 -1.63 -8.66
C GLN A 197 1.57 -1.41 -9.26
N GLY A 198 2.24 -2.47 -9.74
CA GLY A 198 3.49 -2.33 -10.49
C GLY A 198 3.30 -1.54 -11.79
N LEU A 199 2.21 -1.81 -12.51
CA LEU A 199 1.86 -1.09 -13.73
C LEU A 199 1.45 0.37 -13.44
N SER A 200 0.52 0.60 -12.51
CA SER A 200 0.06 1.94 -12.18
C SER A 200 1.16 2.78 -11.53
N GLY A 201 2.04 2.19 -10.72
CA GLY A 201 3.17 2.89 -10.13
C GLY A 201 4.20 3.34 -11.17
N THR A 202 4.50 2.50 -12.17
CA THR A 202 5.39 2.89 -13.27
C THR A 202 4.78 3.94 -14.18
N ARG A 203 3.46 3.91 -14.41
CA ARG A 203 2.73 4.99 -15.07
C ARG A 203 2.82 6.29 -14.27
N ASP A 204 2.54 6.24 -12.98
CA ASP A 204 2.52 7.44 -12.13
C ASP A 204 3.90 8.11 -12.05
N LEU A 205 5.00 7.37 -12.16
CA LEU A 205 6.35 7.94 -12.31
C LEU A 205 6.55 8.74 -13.61
N LEU A 206 5.76 8.49 -14.64
CA LEU A 206 5.75 9.25 -15.89
C LEU A 206 4.81 10.45 -15.84
N GLU A 207 3.74 10.37 -15.05
CA GLU A 207 2.74 11.44 -14.90
C GLU A 207 3.11 12.47 -13.83
N ILE A 208 3.87 12.07 -12.80
CA ILE A 208 4.30 12.95 -11.72
C ILE A 208 5.68 13.53 -12.08
N PRO A 209 5.77 14.83 -12.38
CA PRO A 209 7.01 15.42 -12.88
C PRO A 209 8.06 15.54 -11.78
N LEU A 210 9.33 15.43 -12.17
CA LEU A 210 10.47 15.76 -11.29
C LEU A 210 10.45 17.25 -10.95
N SER A 211 11.06 17.63 -9.82
CA SER A 211 11.00 19.02 -9.34
C SER A 211 11.57 20.05 -10.34
N TRP A 212 12.53 19.64 -11.18
CA TRP A 212 13.08 20.50 -12.23
C TRP A 212 12.22 20.57 -13.50
N GLN A 213 11.38 19.57 -13.76
CA GLN A 213 10.46 19.52 -14.90
C GLN A 213 9.17 20.28 -14.61
N GLN A 214 8.76 20.32 -13.34
CA GLN A 214 7.49 20.88 -12.90
C GLN A 214 7.23 22.32 -13.39
N PRO A 215 8.19 23.27 -13.35
CA PRO A 215 7.94 24.64 -13.80
C PRO A 215 7.66 24.77 -15.31
N PHE A 216 8.18 23.84 -16.12
CA PHE A 216 7.97 23.82 -17.56
C PHE A 216 6.66 23.10 -17.90
N LEU A 217 6.43 21.93 -17.30
CA LEU A 217 5.24 21.11 -17.56
C LEU A 217 3.94 21.74 -17.05
N SER A 218 4.01 22.62 -16.05
CA SER A 218 2.85 23.42 -15.60
C SER A 218 2.38 24.45 -16.63
N GLN A 219 3.20 24.75 -17.64
CA GLN A 219 2.86 25.69 -18.72
C GLN A 219 2.24 24.98 -19.94
N CYS A 220 2.24 23.65 -19.97
CA CYS A 220 1.69 22.87 -21.08
C CYS A 220 0.16 22.75 -21.00
N ASN A 221 -0.49 22.79 -22.16
CA ASN A 221 -1.89 22.43 -22.31
C ASN A 221 -2.01 20.93 -22.65
N TRP A 222 -2.35 20.14 -21.63
CA TRP A 222 -2.51 18.68 -21.78
C TRP A 222 -3.70 18.26 -22.63
N SER A 223 -4.73 19.11 -22.79
CA SER A 223 -5.90 18.80 -23.62
C SER A 223 -5.61 18.89 -25.11
N GLU A 224 -4.71 19.81 -25.48
CA GLU A 224 -4.30 20.06 -26.87
C GLU A 224 -2.95 19.41 -27.20
N ALA A 225 -2.28 18.80 -26.21
CA ALA A 225 -0.93 18.25 -26.32
C ALA A 225 0.10 19.29 -26.82
N THR A 226 -0.04 20.54 -26.38
CA THR A 226 0.84 21.67 -26.73
C THR A 226 1.59 22.18 -25.50
N CYS A 227 2.84 22.62 -25.69
CA CYS A 227 3.63 23.31 -24.66
C CYS A 227 4.13 24.63 -25.26
N ALA A 228 4.32 25.65 -24.43
CA ALA A 228 4.91 26.90 -24.89
C ALA A 228 6.31 26.64 -25.49
N ASP A 229 6.59 27.20 -26.67
CA ASP A 229 7.92 27.15 -27.27
C ASP A 229 8.92 27.85 -26.34
N GLN A 230 10.07 27.22 -26.07
CA GLN A 230 11.13 27.90 -25.35
C GLN A 230 11.63 29.08 -26.19
N PRO A 231 11.82 30.29 -25.61
CA PRO A 231 12.59 31.32 -26.26
C PRO A 231 14.00 30.74 -26.53
N ARG A 232 14.40 30.72 -27.80
CA ARG A 232 15.74 30.26 -28.23
C ARG A 232 16.84 31.15 -27.69
#